data_AF-A0A5D4T1Z2-F1
#
_entry.id   AF-A0A5D4T1Z2-F1
#
_cell.length_a   1.000
_cell.length_b   1.000
_cell.length_c   1.000
_cell.angle_alpha   90.00
_cell.angle_beta   90.00
_cell.angle_gamma   90.00
#
_symmetry.space_group_name_H-M   'P 1'
#
loop_
_entity.id
_entity.type
_entity.pdbx_description
1 polymer ?
#
loop_
_entity_poly.entity_id
_entity_poly.type
_entity_poly.pdbx_seq_one_letter_code
_entity_poly.pdbx_strand_id
1 'polypeptide(L)'
;MLKKFVKRDKGLTLVEILAVLVILGILAAIAVPSVLGHIEKTESDVCYVNSSELEKSYHQQLMLKGKDHSDIEFTSFLVEHDEYVCPVGGTYHYVDEEVECSEHGGVAHEEDEGDVPFL
;
A
#
# COMPACT_ATOMS: atom_id res chain seq x y z
N MET A 1 48.70 24.50 29.34
CA MET A 1 47.69 24.48 30.41
C MET A 1 46.34 24.10 29.81
N LEU A 2 45.85 22.86 30.01
CA LEU A 2 44.54 22.43 29.50
C LEU A 2 43.44 22.85 30.49
N LYS A 3 42.58 23.76 30.05
CA LYS A 3 41.42 24.26 30.79
C LYS A 3 40.38 23.14 30.89
N LYS A 4 40.22 22.55 32.08
CA LYS A 4 39.21 21.51 32.34
C LYS A 4 37.81 22.11 32.18
N PHE A 5 37.04 21.62 31.21
CA PHE A 5 35.61 21.84 31.15
C PHE A 5 34.97 21.06 32.32
N VAL A 6 34.45 21.78 33.31
CA VAL A 6 33.69 21.19 34.40
C VAL A 6 32.35 20.72 33.83
N LYS A 7 32.18 19.40 33.68
CA LYS A 7 30.88 18.78 33.37
C LYS A 7 29.95 19.05 34.55
N ARG A 8 28.82 19.71 34.27
CA ARG A 8 27.71 19.83 35.22
C ARG A 8 26.75 18.69 34.92
N ASP A 9 26.83 17.61 35.69
CA ASP A 9 25.88 16.51 35.60
C ASP A 9 24.57 16.92 36.31
N LYS A 10 23.71 17.64 35.59
CA LYS A 10 22.30 17.81 35.98
C LYS A 10 21.55 16.60 35.43
N GLY A 11 21.12 15.69 36.30
CA GLY A 11 20.26 14.56 35.91
C GLY A 11 18.83 15.03 35.61
N LEU A 12 18.13 14.31 34.73
CA LEU A 12 16.68 14.48 34.55
C LEU A 12 15.92 14.02 35.80
N THR A 13 14.83 14.70 36.10
CA THR A 13 13.91 14.24 37.15
C THR A 13 12.91 13.23 36.59
N LEU A 14 12.40 12.33 37.45
CA LEU A 14 11.35 11.39 37.06
C LEU A 14 10.09 12.11 36.55
N VAL A 15 9.77 13.27 37.13
CA VAL A 15 8.62 14.09 36.75
C VAL A 15 8.78 14.63 35.34
N GLU A 16 9.99 15.03 34.95
CA GLU A 16 10.28 15.55 33.62
C GLU A 16 10.13 14.47 32.54
N ILE A 17 10.63 13.25 32.80
CA ILE A 17 10.41 12.11 31.91
C ILE A 17 8.92 11.75 31.83
N LEU A 18 8.21 11.75 32.96
CA LEU A 18 6.78 11.44 33.00
C LEU A 18 5.96 12.43 32.16
N ALA A 19 6.25 13.73 32.29
CA ALA A 19 5.56 14.77 31.51
C ALA A 19 5.76 14.58 30.00
N VAL A 20 6.98 14.23 29.56
CA VAL A 20 7.27 13.96 28.14
C VAL A 20 6.52 12.73 27.63
N LEU A 21 6.51 11.63 28.40
CA LEU A 21 5.79 10.41 28.02
C LEU A 21 4.28 10.62 27.89
N VAL A 22 3.68 11.43 28.78
CA VAL A 22 2.26 11.76 28.68
C VAL A 22 1.95 12.51 27.39
N ILE A 23 2.76 13.52 27.04
CA ILE A 23 2.58 14.28 25.80
C ILE A 23 2.74 13.37 24.57
N LEU A 24 3.80 12.54 24.54
CA LEU A 24 4.01 11.59 23.44
C LEU A 24 2.89 10.55 23.34
N GLY A 25 2.36 10.07 24.47
CA GLY A 25 1.24 9.14 24.51
C GLY A 25 -0.05 9.73 23.92
N ILE A 26 -0.36 10.98 24.26
CA ILE A 26 -1.53 11.69 23.70
C ILE A 26 -1.36 11.89 22.19
N LEU A 27 -0.17 12.29 21.73
CA LEU A 27 0.10 12.46 20.30
C LEU A 27 -0.01 11.13 19.53
N ALA A 28 0.58 10.06 20.08
CA ALA A 28 0.51 8.73 19.48
C ALA A 28 -0.94 8.21 19.40
N ALA A 29 -1.76 8.43 20.42
CA ALA A 29 -3.15 7.99 20.44
C ALA A 29 -4.00 8.60 19.30
N ILE A 30 -3.68 9.82 18.87
CA ILE A 30 -4.38 10.48 17.75
C ILE A 30 -3.73 10.09 16.40
N ALA A 31 -2.40 10.03 16.34
CA ALA A 31 -1.67 9.78 15.10
C ALA A 31 -1.86 8.35 14.56
N VAL A 32 -1.85 7.33 15.44
CA VAL A 32 -1.93 5.92 15.04
C VAL A 32 -3.21 5.59 14.22
N PRO A 33 -4.44 5.84 14.70
CA PRO A 33 -5.64 5.49 13.94
C PRO A 33 -5.75 6.23 12.61
N SER A 34 -5.27 7.49 12.55
CA SER A 34 -5.24 8.27 11.31
C SER A 34 -4.35 7.62 10.26
N VAL A 35 -3.15 7.16 10.64
CA VAL A 35 -2.23 6.52 9.70
C VAL A 35 -2.75 5.15 9.25
N LEU A 36 -3.32 4.34 10.16
CA LEU A 36 -3.87 3.03 9.80
C LEU A 36 -4.98 3.14 8.74
N GLY A 37 -5.94 4.06 8.93
CA GLY A 37 -7.01 4.25 7.95
C GLY A 37 -6.51 4.73 6.58
N HIS A 38 -5.44 5.54 6.54
CA HIS A 38 -4.83 5.95 5.27
C HIS A 38 -4.09 4.81 4.57
N ILE A 39 -3.46 3.92 5.31
CA ILE A 39 -2.77 2.74 4.75
C ILE A 39 -3.79 1.84 4.06
N GLU A 40 -4.90 1.49 4.72
CA GLU A 40 -5.94 0.62 4.14
C GLU A 40 -6.51 1.20 2.84
N LYS A 41 -6.80 2.51 2.78
CA LYS A 41 -7.25 3.17 1.54
C LYS A 41 -6.18 3.08 0.44
N THR A 42 -4.93 3.41 0.78
CA THR A 42 -3.82 3.36 -0.19
C THR A 42 -3.59 1.95 -0.71
N GLU A 43 -3.70 0.91 0.14
CA GLU A 43 -3.55 -0.49 -0.26
C GLU A 43 -4.63 -0.91 -1.26
N SER A 44 -5.88 -0.50 -1.01
CA SER A 44 -6.99 -0.73 -1.94
C SER A 44 -6.78 0.01 -3.27
N ASP A 45 -6.42 1.29 -3.21
CA ASP A 45 -6.21 2.13 -4.40
C ASP A 45 -5.09 1.57 -5.30
N VAL A 46 -3.95 1.19 -4.69
CA VAL A 46 -2.83 0.57 -5.41
C VAL A 46 -3.24 -0.79 -5.99
N CYS A 47 -3.98 -1.60 -5.24
CA CYS A 47 -4.45 -2.88 -5.73
C CYS A 47 -5.35 -2.73 -6.97
N TYR A 48 -6.23 -1.72 -6.97
CA TYR A 48 -7.11 -1.42 -8.09
C TYR A 48 -6.35 -0.96 -9.34
N VAL A 49 -5.36 -0.07 -9.18
CA VAL A 49 -4.50 0.37 -10.29
C VAL A 49 -3.75 -0.83 -10.88
N ASN A 50 -3.17 -1.68 -10.02
CA ASN A 50 -2.45 -2.87 -10.44
C ASN A 50 -3.37 -3.86 -11.18
N SER A 51 -4.59 -4.11 -10.70
CA SER A 51 -5.54 -5.01 -11.37
C SER A 51 -5.99 -4.44 -12.71
N SER A 52 -6.28 -3.14 -12.80
CA SER A 52 -6.68 -2.48 -14.05
C SER A 52 -5.54 -2.49 -15.09
N GLU A 53 -4.30 -2.29 -14.65
CA GLU A 53 -3.14 -2.37 -15.54
C GLU A 53 -2.88 -3.81 -16.01
N LEU A 54 -2.95 -4.76 -15.08
CA LEU A 54 -2.84 -6.19 -15.34
C LEU A 54 -3.89 -6.66 -16.37
N GLU A 55 -5.15 -6.25 -16.20
CA GLU A 55 -6.24 -6.56 -17.13
C GLU A 55 -5.94 -6.04 -18.55
N LYS A 56 -5.55 -4.76 -18.66
CA LYS A 56 -5.20 -4.14 -19.95
C LYS A 56 -4.04 -4.87 -20.62
N SER A 57 -2.98 -5.17 -19.86
CA SER A 57 -1.78 -5.85 -20.35
C SER A 57 -2.09 -7.27 -20.81
N TYR A 58 -2.86 -8.02 -20.02
CA TYR A 58 -3.28 -9.37 -20.35
C TYR A 58 -4.18 -9.40 -21.59
N HIS A 59 -5.16 -8.51 -21.67
CA HIS A 59 -6.06 -8.41 -22.81
C HIS A 59 -5.32 -8.04 -24.11
N GLN A 60 -4.34 -7.14 -24.04
CA GLN A 60 -3.45 -6.84 -25.17
C GLN A 60 -2.68 -8.08 -25.62
N GLN A 61 -2.21 -8.91 -24.67
CA GLN A 61 -1.48 -10.14 -25.01
C GLN A 61 -2.38 -11.18 -25.71
N LEU A 62 -3.63 -11.34 -25.26
CA LEU A 62 -4.62 -12.21 -25.91
C LEU A 62 -4.86 -11.78 -27.36
N MET A 63 -5.02 -10.48 -27.59
CA MET A 63 -5.21 -9.91 -28.92
C MET A 63 -4.00 -10.12 -29.84
N LEU A 64 -2.78 -9.96 -29.33
CA LEU A 64 -1.55 -10.16 -30.11
C LEU A 64 -1.31 -11.63 -30.46
N LYS A 65 -1.62 -12.56 -29.55
CA LYS A 65 -1.44 -14.01 -29.75
C LYS A 65 -2.63 -14.64 -30.49
N GLY A 66 -3.77 -13.96 -30.58
CA GLY A 66 -5.00 -14.49 -31.15
C GLY A 66 -5.55 -15.68 -30.36
N LYS A 67 -5.40 -15.65 -29.03
CA LYS A 67 -5.91 -16.69 -28.11
C LYS A 67 -7.05 -16.13 -27.28
N ASP A 68 -7.99 -17.00 -26.93
CA ASP A 68 -8.98 -16.71 -25.89
C ASP A 68 -8.38 -16.93 -24.50
N HIS A 69 -8.99 -16.33 -23.49
CA HIS A 69 -8.60 -16.52 -22.10
C HIS A 69 -8.65 -18.01 -21.69
N SER A 70 -7.67 -18.42 -20.90
CA SER A 70 -7.75 -19.64 -20.09
C SER A 70 -6.97 -19.45 -18.80
N ASP A 71 -7.40 -20.11 -17.72
CA ASP A 71 -6.73 -20.04 -16.41
C ASP A 71 -5.24 -20.36 -16.48
N ILE A 72 -4.84 -21.30 -17.35
CA ILE A 72 -3.44 -21.70 -17.52
C ILE A 72 -2.64 -20.58 -18.20
N GLU A 73 -3.19 -19.93 -19.22
CA GLU A 73 -2.51 -18.81 -19.89
C GLU A 73 -2.43 -17.58 -18.96
N PHE A 74 -3.47 -17.31 -18.16
CA PHE A 74 -3.47 -16.22 -17.19
C PHE A 74 -2.47 -16.45 -16.06
N THR A 75 -2.44 -17.65 -15.47
CA THR A 75 -1.44 -18.00 -14.45
C THR A 75 -0.02 -17.97 -15.02
N SER A 76 0.17 -18.42 -16.27
CA SER A 76 1.47 -18.31 -16.96
C SER A 76 1.86 -16.85 -17.18
N PHE A 77 0.91 -15.99 -17.56
CA PHE A 77 1.13 -14.55 -17.68
C PHE A 77 1.60 -13.92 -16.36
N LEU A 78 0.93 -14.24 -15.25
CA LEU A 78 1.30 -13.76 -13.91
C LEU A 78 2.70 -14.19 -13.48
N VAL A 79 3.10 -15.43 -13.81
CA VAL A 79 4.45 -15.93 -13.50
C VAL A 79 5.51 -15.28 -14.38
N GLU A 80 5.18 -14.96 -15.64
CA GLU A 80 6.07 -14.23 -16.54
C GLU A 80 6.21 -12.74 -16.15
N HIS A 81 5.16 -12.14 -15.57
CA HIS A 81 5.09 -10.74 -15.18
C HIS A 81 4.84 -10.62 -13.67
N ASP A 82 5.87 -10.89 -12.88
CA ASP A 82 5.82 -10.88 -11.40
C ASP A 82 5.76 -9.47 -10.78
N GLU A 83 5.62 -8.43 -11.59
CA GLU A 83 5.54 -7.03 -11.18
C GLU A 83 4.18 -6.70 -10.51
N TYR A 84 3.13 -7.43 -10.87
CA TYR A 84 1.79 -7.21 -10.32
C TYR A 84 1.63 -7.93 -8.99
N VAL A 85 1.78 -7.20 -7.89
CA VAL A 85 1.63 -7.73 -6.53
C VAL A 85 0.57 -6.92 -5.78
N CYS A 86 -0.30 -7.62 -5.07
CA CYS A 86 -1.26 -6.99 -4.16
C CYS A 86 -0.54 -6.56 -2.86
N PRO A 87 -0.72 -5.32 -2.36
CA PRO A 87 -0.03 -4.84 -1.15
C PRO A 87 -0.24 -5.69 0.10
N VAL A 88 -1.42 -6.30 0.23
CA VAL A 88 -1.79 -7.16 1.37
C VAL A 88 -1.53 -8.66 1.12
N GLY A 89 -1.01 -9.01 -0.06
CA GLY A 89 -0.69 -10.40 -0.43
C GLY A 89 -1.84 -11.19 -1.06
N GLY A 90 -2.85 -10.51 -1.60
CA GLY A 90 -3.94 -11.13 -2.36
C GLY A 90 -3.50 -11.72 -3.71
N THR A 91 -4.32 -12.62 -4.25
CA THR A 91 -4.12 -13.24 -5.58
C THR A 91 -5.08 -12.67 -6.61
N TYR A 92 -4.62 -12.59 -7.87
CA TYR A 92 -5.45 -12.14 -8.98
C TYR A 92 -6.14 -13.33 -9.69
N HIS A 93 -7.39 -13.11 -10.07
CA HIS A 93 -8.22 -14.03 -10.83
C HIS A 93 -8.82 -13.31 -12.03
N TYR A 94 -9.01 -13.99 -13.15
CA TYR A 94 -9.67 -13.43 -14.32
C TYR A 94 -11.08 -14.03 -14.41
N VAL A 95 -12.11 -13.21 -14.20
CA VAL A 95 -13.51 -13.62 -14.14
C VAL A 95 -14.35 -12.61 -14.92
N ASP A 96 -15.25 -13.09 -15.77
CA ASP A 96 -16.18 -12.23 -16.53
C ASP A 96 -15.52 -11.07 -17.31
N GLU A 97 -14.37 -11.36 -17.94
CA GLU A 97 -13.54 -10.41 -18.70
C GLU A 97 -12.75 -9.37 -17.86
N GLU A 98 -12.87 -9.40 -16.54
CA GLU A 98 -12.22 -8.49 -15.60
C GLU A 98 -11.18 -9.22 -14.71
N VAL A 99 -10.19 -8.48 -14.22
CA VAL A 99 -9.24 -9.00 -13.22
C VAL A 99 -9.71 -8.63 -11.81
N GLU A 100 -10.01 -9.64 -11.00
CA GLU A 100 -10.40 -9.48 -9.61
C GLU A 100 -9.27 -9.87 -8.65
N CYS A 101 -9.11 -9.10 -7.58
CA CYS A 101 -8.25 -9.44 -6.45
C CYS A 101 -9.03 -10.16 -5.36
N SER A 102 -8.46 -11.22 -4.77
CA SER A 102 -9.09 -11.98 -3.68
C SER A 102 -9.38 -11.16 -2.43
N GLU A 103 -8.59 -10.12 -2.16
CA GLU A 103 -8.67 -9.33 -0.91
C GLU A 103 -9.44 -8.01 -1.08
N HIS A 104 -9.52 -7.45 -2.28
CA HIS A 104 -10.09 -6.11 -2.55
C HIS A 104 -11.19 -6.11 -3.61
N GLY A 105 -11.77 -7.27 -3.93
CA GLY A 105 -12.68 -7.45 -5.07
C GLY A 105 -13.85 -6.45 -5.15
N GLY A 106 -14.05 -5.90 -6.36
CA GLY A 106 -15.29 -5.28 -6.81
C GLY A 106 -15.76 -4.02 -6.08
N VAL A 107 -14.90 -3.34 -5.33
CA VAL A 107 -15.26 -2.04 -4.76
C VAL A 107 -15.30 -1.05 -5.92
N ALA A 108 -16.50 -0.67 -6.35
CA ALA A 108 -16.68 0.47 -7.23
C ALA A 108 -15.97 1.65 -6.59
N HIS A 109 -14.83 2.04 -7.17
CA HIS A 109 -14.14 3.25 -6.78
C HIS A 109 -15.14 4.40 -6.96
N GLU A 110 -15.61 4.96 -5.86
CA GLU A 110 -16.15 6.31 -5.89
C GLU A 110 -14.97 7.17 -6.36
N GLU A 111 -15.06 7.66 -7.60
CA GLU A 111 -14.11 8.62 -8.18
C GLU A 111 -14.07 9.85 -7.25
N ASP A 112 -13.15 9.87 -6.30
CA ASP A 112 -12.72 11.11 -5.67
C ASP A 112 -12.12 11.93 -6.83
N GLU A 113 -12.74 13.08 -7.16
CA GLU A 113 -12.49 13.97 -8.32
C GLU A 113 -11.02 14.52 -8.44
N GLY A 114 -10.05 13.92 -7.76
CA GLY A 114 -8.67 14.39 -7.64
C GLY A 114 -7.61 13.61 -8.44
N ASP A 115 -7.91 12.45 -9.01
CA ASP A 115 -6.86 11.66 -9.69
C ASP A 115 -6.56 12.18 -11.09
N VAL A 116 -5.47 12.95 -11.15
CA VAL A 116 -4.80 13.33 -12.38
C VAL A 116 -4.23 12.07 -13.06
N PRO A 117 -4.53 11.84 -14.36
CA PRO A 117 -3.96 10.72 -15.10
C PRO A 117 -2.42 10.79 -15.11
N PHE A 118 -1.77 9.70 -14.71
CA PHE A 118 -0.32 9.56 -14.85
C PHE A 118 0.02 9.32 -16.33
N LEU A 119 0.82 10.23 -16.91
CA LEU A 119 1.38 10.19 -18.26
C LEU A 119 2.71 9.45 -18.29
#